data_AF-A0A2V7YWC4-F1
#
_entry.id   AF-A0A2V7YWC4-F1
#
_cell.length_a   1.000
_cell.length_b   1.000
_cell.length_c   1.000
_cell.angle_alpha   90.00
_cell.angle_beta   90.00
_cell.angle_gamma   90.00
#
_symmetry.space_group_name_H-M   'P 1'
#
loop_
_entity.id
_entity.type
_entity.pdbx_description
1 polymer ?
#
loop_
_entity_poly.entity_id
_entity_poly.type
_entity_poly.pdbx_seq_one_letter_code
_entity_poly.pdbx_strand_id
1 'polypeptide(L)'
;VNNCTLRFPADPGYFVSGGQGDATNQNILWGDYFYVNNGQNFASGNTLVHIEASPGAGTSSFNTYPAPGSPETTVDGQYTFYGRYVNWTAADNREPLATNFATRFINGGDFTGGTSVIAWRDSKIVQNSFPCRNLPLWFPLGEEGIVIFDEQEHPQVAQTFPVSPQPQQEGLIPFPAEAQRTLVGGEDLPVPYDFGWLYLNLNTTVGVPPANVSPPEDPAAAQAWVTTEMDANGRFSVGFEAVRLDSACSALHFVPSAP
;
A
#
# COMPACT_ATOMS: atom_id res chain seq x y z
N VAL A 1 -4.54 8.39 22.30
CA VAL A 1 -5.08 9.73 21.98
C VAL A 1 -5.01 10.60 23.22
N ASN A 2 -4.70 11.89 23.05
CA ASN A 2 -4.70 12.86 24.15
C ASN A 2 -6.05 13.56 24.28
N ASN A 3 -6.82 13.69 23.19
CA ASN A 3 -8.11 14.36 23.16
C ASN A 3 -9.16 13.54 22.40
N CYS A 4 -10.41 13.63 22.83
CA CYS A 4 -11.56 13.22 22.02
C CYS A 4 -11.95 14.39 21.12
N THR A 5 -11.82 14.23 19.81
CA THR A 5 -11.96 15.31 18.82
C THR A 5 -12.71 14.82 17.58
N LEU A 6 -13.25 15.77 16.82
CA LEU A 6 -13.77 15.53 15.46
C LEU A 6 -12.77 15.99 14.38
N ARG A 7 -11.57 16.44 14.79
CA ARG A 7 -10.50 16.79 13.85
C ARG A 7 -10.08 15.58 13.03
N PHE A 8 -9.83 15.82 11.76
CA PHE A 8 -9.26 14.86 10.83
C PHE A 8 -7.72 14.91 10.89
N PRO A 9 -7.03 13.86 10.38
CA PRO A 9 -5.56 13.83 10.29
C PRO A 9 -4.90 15.07 9.67
N ALA A 10 -5.57 15.72 8.72
CA ALA A 10 -5.08 16.93 8.05
C ALA A 10 -5.28 18.23 8.86
N ASP A 11 -6.07 18.19 9.94
CA ASP A 11 -6.40 19.39 10.69
C ASP A 11 -5.24 19.80 11.61
N PRO A 12 -4.92 21.10 11.71
CA PRO A 12 -3.89 21.59 12.62
C PRO A 12 -4.10 21.12 14.06
N GLY A 13 -3.04 20.55 14.64
CA GLY A 13 -3.04 20.02 16.01
C GLY A 13 -3.48 18.56 16.13
N TYR A 14 -3.94 17.91 15.05
CA TYR A 14 -4.20 16.47 15.09
C TYR A 14 -2.90 15.69 15.32
N PHE A 15 -1.89 15.94 14.48
CA PHE A 15 -0.52 15.49 14.69
C PHE A 15 0.34 16.66 15.18
N VAL A 16 1.14 16.40 16.21
CA VAL A 16 2.16 17.32 16.73
C VAL A 16 3.35 16.47 17.14
N SER A 17 4.55 16.88 16.71
CA SER A 17 5.80 16.16 16.96
C SER A 17 5.96 15.79 18.44
N GLY A 18 6.47 14.59 18.70
CA GLY A 18 6.56 14.01 20.04
C GLY A 18 5.21 13.52 20.58
N GLY A 19 4.20 13.37 19.72
CA GLY A 19 2.89 12.80 20.08
C GLY A 19 2.05 13.71 20.97
N GLN A 20 2.25 15.03 20.84
CA GLN A 20 1.59 16.06 21.66
C GLN A 20 0.24 16.52 21.07
N GLY A 21 -0.14 15.99 19.92
CA GLY A 21 -1.40 16.33 19.24
C GLY A 21 -2.58 15.55 19.81
N ASP A 22 -3.69 15.55 19.08
CA ASP A 22 -4.84 14.69 19.39
C ASP A 22 -4.45 13.20 19.27
N ALA A 23 -3.70 12.87 18.21
CA ALA A 23 -3.06 11.59 18.02
C ALA A 23 -1.74 11.50 18.81
N THR A 24 -1.51 10.32 19.36
CA THR A 24 -0.36 10.04 20.23
C THR A 24 0.57 9.00 19.62
N ASN A 25 1.75 8.84 20.21
CA ASN A 25 2.78 7.90 19.76
C ASN A 25 2.76 6.55 20.50
N GLN A 26 1.68 6.21 21.22
CA GLN A 26 1.53 4.85 21.72
C GLN A 26 1.23 3.91 20.55
N ASN A 27 2.13 2.94 20.35
CA ASN A 27 1.93 1.86 19.39
C ASN A 27 0.85 0.90 19.89
N ILE A 28 -0.10 0.60 19.01
CA ILE A 28 -1.10 -0.45 19.23
C ILE A 28 -0.54 -1.74 18.63
N LEU A 29 -0.37 -2.76 19.46
CA LEU A 29 0.39 -3.97 19.10
C LEU A 29 -0.43 -5.01 18.33
N TRP A 30 -1.76 -4.88 18.34
CA TRP A 30 -2.65 -5.89 17.78
C TRP A 30 -3.94 -5.26 17.28
N GLY A 31 -4.57 -5.95 16.34
CA GLY A 31 -5.87 -5.63 15.80
C GLY A 31 -6.11 -6.47 14.55
N ASP A 32 -7.36 -6.65 14.20
CA ASP A 32 -7.81 -7.49 13.10
C ASP A 32 -8.93 -6.80 12.32
N TYR A 33 -9.13 -7.24 11.07
CA TYR A 33 -10.27 -6.86 10.28
C TYR A 33 -10.85 -8.08 9.57
N PHE A 34 -12.12 -7.95 9.19
CA PHE A 34 -12.86 -9.01 8.51
C PHE A 34 -13.66 -8.43 7.35
N TYR A 35 -13.58 -9.06 6.18
CA TYR A 35 -14.55 -8.92 5.11
C TYR A 35 -15.63 -9.97 5.30
N VAL A 36 -16.88 -9.54 5.45
CA VAL A 36 -18.02 -10.44 5.66
C VAL A 36 -18.95 -10.35 4.45
N ASN A 37 -19.09 -11.47 3.73
CA ASN A 37 -20.02 -11.63 2.63
C ASN A 37 -21.16 -12.57 3.03
N ASN A 38 -22.23 -11.97 3.56
CA ASN A 38 -23.42 -12.71 3.96
C ASN A 38 -24.12 -13.40 2.78
N GLY A 39 -24.03 -12.86 1.56
CA GLY A 39 -24.68 -13.43 0.38
C GLY A 39 -24.11 -14.79 -0.02
N GLN A 40 -22.83 -15.04 0.30
CA GLN A 40 -22.13 -16.28 -0.01
C GLN A 40 -21.78 -17.10 1.24
N ASN A 41 -22.31 -16.71 2.41
CA ASN A 41 -22.02 -17.31 3.73
C ASN A 41 -20.52 -17.45 4.01
N PHE A 42 -19.79 -16.36 3.79
CA PHE A 42 -18.34 -16.38 3.75
C PHE A 42 -17.74 -15.18 4.48
N ALA A 43 -16.58 -15.39 5.10
CA ALA A 43 -15.79 -14.31 5.67
C ALA A 43 -14.30 -14.59 5.54
N SER A 44 -13.52 -13.53 5.37
CA SER A 44 -12.06 -13.56 5.35
C SER A 44 -11.56 -12.44 6.24
N GLY A 45 -10.35 -12.56 6.77
CA GLY A 45 -9.79 -11.56 7.66
C GLY A 45 -8.28 -11.66 7.75
N ASN A 46 -7.67 -10.62 8.28
CA ASN A 46 -6.24 -10.56 8.51
C ASN A 46 -5.93 -9.59 9.66
N THR A 47 -4.68 -9.57 10.09
CA THR A 47 -4.17 -8.61 11.06
C THR A 47 -4.21 -7.22 10.46
N LEU A 48 -4.58 -6.22 11.26
CA LEU A 48 -4.44 -4.81 10.88
C LEU A 48 -2.96 -4.49 10.65
N VAL A 49 -2.69 -3.61 9.68
CA VAL A 49 -1.33 -3.13 9.42
C VAL A 49 -0.77 -2.39 10.64
N HIS A 50 0.44 -2.77 11.05
CA HIS A 50 1.16 -2.08 12.10
C HIS A 50 1.87 -0.85 11.54
N ILE A 51 1.67 0.29 12.20
CA ILE A 51 2.32 1.55 11.89
C ILE A 51 3.04 2.00 13.16
N GLU A 52 4.37 1.89 13.16
CA GLU A 52 5.21 2.26 14.30
C GLU A 52 5.35 3.78 14.41
N ALA A 53 5.19 4.30 15.63
CA ALA A 53 5.60 5.64 16.00
C ALA A 53 7.02 5.64 16.59
N SER A 54 7.93 6.46 16.03
CA SER A 54 9.35 6.54 16.39
C SER A 54 9.83 8.00 16.66
N PRO A 55 9.29 8.70 17.68
CA PRO A 55 9.32 10.17 17.77
C PRO A 55 10.65 10.92 17.97
N GLY A 56 11.81 10.29 18.00
CA GLY A 56 13.00 11.01 18.50
C GLY A 56 12.97 11.11 20.01
N ALA A 57 14.07 11.49 20.65
CA ALA A 57 14.16 11.58 22.10
C ALA A 57 12.97 12.32 22.78
N GLY A 58 12.27 11.62 23.70
CA GLY A 58 11.17 12.09 24.59
C GLY A 58 9.76 11.86 24.01
N THR A 59 8.85 11.03 24.54
CA THR A 59 8.58 10.58 25.91
C THR A 59 7.87 9.21 25.90
N SER A 60 8.50 8.16 26.46
CA SER A 60 7.77 7.16 27.28
C SER A 60 8.76 6.33 28.09
N SER A 61 8.57 6.33 29.40
CA SER A 61 9.42 5.61 30.34
C SER A 61 9.02 4.14 30.43
N PHE A 62 9.77 3.26 29.77
CA PHE A 62 10.32 2.07 30.42
C PHE A 62 11.67 1.67 29.79
N ASN A 63 12.73 2.25 30.35
CA ASN A 63 14.17 1.97 30.19
C ASN A 63 14.77 2.03 28.76
N THR A 64 15.25 3.24 28.44
CA THR A 64 15.84 3.71 27.17
C THR A 64 14.91 3.62 25.96
N TYR A 65 13.66 4.02 26.20
CA TYR A 65 12.76 4.50 25.17
C TYR A 65 12.49 6.01 25.37
N PRO A 66 12.34 6.75 24.28
CA PRO A 66 12.51 6.26 22.92
C PRO A 66 14.01 5.98 22.62
N ALA A 67 14.25 4.99 21.77
CA ALA A 67 15.49 4.92 20.98
C ALA A 67 15.80 6.33 20.44
N PRO A 68 17.07 6.71 20.15
CA PRO A 68 17.31 7.91 19.37
C PRO A 68 16.42 7.77 18.14
N GLY A 69 15.38 8.62 18.02
CA GLY A 69 14.35 8.34 17.04
C GLY A 69 14.93 8.32 15.66
N SER A 70 14.24 7.59 14.79
CA SER A 70 14.67 7.49 13.41
C SER A 70 14.62 8.89 12.78
N PRO A 71 15.72 9.37 12.17
CA PRO A 71 15.70 10.62 11.38
C PRO A 71 14.53 10.65 10.40
N GLU A 72 14.20 9.49 9.81
CA GLU A 72 13.02 9.26 8.96
C GLU A 72 11.72 9.84 9.52
N THR A 73 11.53 9.75 10.83
CA THR A 73 10.28 10.11 11.51
C THR A 73 10.37 11.39 12.33
N THR A 74 11.49 12.12 12.21
CA THR A 74 11.77 13.29 13.06
C THR A 74 12.36 14.48 12.31
N VAL A 75 12.74 14.29 11.05
CA VAL A 75 13.35 15.32 10.20
C VAL A 75 12.37 15.71 9.10
N ASP A 76 12.25 17.01 8.85
CA ASP A 76 11.44 17.55 7.76
C ASP A 76 11.93 17.01 6.39
N GLY A 77 10.99 16.65 5.53
CA GLY A 77 11.22 16.19 4.16
C GLY A 77 11.25 14.67 3.98
N GLN A 78 11.17 13.90 5.07
CA GLN A 78 11.23 12.44 5.05
C GLN A 78 9.87 11.78 4.74
N TYR A 79 9.87 10.52 4.32
CA TYR A 79 8.66 9.77 4.00
C TYR A 79 8.06 9.14 5.26
N THR A 80 7.05 9.79 5.83
CA THR A 80 6.29 9.25 6.97
C THR A 80 4.91 8.75 6.55
N PHE A 81 4.33 7.81 7.32
CA PHE A 81 3.04 7.19 6.96
C PHE A 81 1.93 8.23 6.75
N TYR A 82 1.83 9.23 7.63
CA TYR A 82 0.86 10.32 7.54
C TYR A 82 1.46 11.60 6.96
N GLY A 83 2.63 11.54 6.33
CA GLY A 83 3.41 12.70 5.88
C GLY A 83 2.60 13.69 5.01
N ARG A 84 1.73 13.18 4.13
CA ARG A 84 0.83 14.00 3.30
C ARG A 84 -0.09 14.93 4.10
N TYR A 85 -0.43 14.56 5.33
CA TYR A 85 -1.31 15.34 6.21
C TYR A 85 -0.57 16.39 7.05
N VAL A 86 0.75 16.27 7.14
CA VAL A 86 1.62 17.16 7.93
C VAL A 86 2.64 17.91 7.06
N ASN A 87 2.39 18.01 5.75
CA ASN A 87 3.28 18.61 4.77
C ASN A 87 4.72 18.06 4.83
N TRP A 88 4.86 16.75 5.06
CA TRP A 88 6.14 16.05 5.12
C TRP A 88 7.10 16.60 6.18
N THR A 89 6.59 17.22 7.25
CA THR A 89 7.40 17.70 8.40
C THR A 89 7.75 16.60 9.41
N ALA A 90 7.35 15.35 9.13
CA ALA A 90 7.46 14.21 10.03
C ALA A 90 6.81 14.42 11.43
N ALA A 91 5.89 15.39 11.57
CA ALA A 91 5.22 15.69 12.84
C ALA A 91 4.29 14.57 13.33
N ASP A 92 3.93 13.62 12.47
CA ASP A 92 3.17 12.40 12.81
C ASP A 92 4.04 11.30 13.45
N ASN A 93 5.36 11.40 13.27
CA ASN A 93 6.36 10.45 13.78
C ASN A 93 6.14 8.99 13.38
N ARG A 94 5.44 8.70 12.26
CA ARG A 94 5.14 7.32 11.86
C ARG A 94 6.06 6.83 10.77
N GLU A 95 6.65 5.67 10.99
CA GLU A 95 7.42 4.97 9.96
C GLU A 95 6.49 4.61 8.79
N PRO A 96 6.94 4.80 7.55
CA PRO A 96 6.15 4.46 6.37
C PRO A 96 6.06 2.95 6.18
N LEU A 97 5.17 2.52 5.28
CA LEU A 97 5.10 1.12 4.87
C LEU A 97 6.05 0.79 3.71
N ALA A 98 6.03 -0.48 3.29
CA ALA A 98 6.75 -0.98 2.14
C ALA A 98 6.21 -0.44 0.81
N THR A 99 7.04 -0.50 -0.22
CA THR A 99 6.70 -0.13 -1.60
C THR A 99 6.73 -1.33 -2.54
N ASN A 100 7.54 -2.35 -2.21
CA ASN A 100 7.70 -3.59 -2.95
C ASN A 100 7.16 -4.80 -2.18
N PHE A 101 6.47 -5.68 -2.90
CA PHE A 101 5.81 -6.86 -2.33
C PHE A 101 6.03 -8.12 -3.16
N ALA A 102 6.11 -9.27 -2.49
CA ALA A 102 5.97 -10.57 -3.11
C ALA A 102 4.72 -11.28 -2.55
N THR A 103 3.88 -11.82 -3.43
CA THR A 103 2.73 -12.62 -2.99
C THR A 103 2.43 -13.79 -3.90
N ARG A 104 1.96 -14.89 -3.32
CA ARG A 104 1.56 -16.09 -4.06
C ARG A 104 0.19 -15.90 -4.70
N PHE A 105 -0.04 -16.53 -5.85
CA PHE A 105 -1.38 -16.75 -6.37
C PHE A 105 -1.62 -18.23 -6.71
N ILE A 106 -2.89 -18.63 -6.57
CA ILE A 106 -3.45 -19.94 -6.84
C ILE A 106 -4.81 -19.72 -7.52
N ASN A 107 -4.87 -19.98 -8.82
CA ASN A 107 -6.05 -19.78 -9.67
C ASN A 107 -6.66 -21.09 -10.17
N GLY A 108 -6.29 -22.22 -9.56
CA GLY A 108 -6.78 -23.54 -9.91
C GLY A 108 -6.88 -24.50 -8.72
N GLY A 109 -7.24 -25.75 -9.01
CA GLY A 109 -7.45 -26.77 -7.99
C GLY A 109 -8.72 -26.50 -7.17
N ASP A 110 -8.63 -26.67 -5.85
CA ASP A 110 -9.76 -26.48 -4.94
C ASP A 110 -10.13 -25.01 -4.68
N PHE A 111 -9.26 -24.06 -5.04
CA PHE A 111 -9.51 -22.61 -4.94
C PHE A 111 -10.29 -22.11 -6.17
N THR A 112 -11.56 -22.52 -6.26
CA THR A 112 -12.40 -22.23 -7.43
C THR A 112 -12.81 -20.76 -7.58
N GLY A 113 -12.64 -19.93 -6.56
CA GLY A 113 -12.76 -18.48 -6.66
C GLY A 113 -11.47 -17.77 -7.04
N GLY A 114 -10.34 -18.50 -7.05
CA GLY A 114 -9.03 -18.01 -7.43
C GLY A 114 -8.38 -17.15 -6.36
N THR A 115 -7.50 -16.25 -6.81
CA THR A 115 -6.76 -15.33 -5.95
C THR A 115 -7.15 -13.88 -6.23
N SER A 116 -7.45 -13.13 -5.17
CA SER A 116 -7.56 -11.68 -5.21
C SER A 116 -6.40 -11.02 -4.48
N VAL A 117 -5.82 -9.99 -5.08
CA VAL A 117 -4.88 -9.08 -4.40
C VAL A 117 -5.66 -7.85 -3.95
N ILE A 118 -5.55 -7.52 -2.67
CA ILE A 118 -6.17 -6.35 -2.07
C ILE A 118 -5.04 -5.39 -1.70
N ALA A 119 -5.06 -4.21 -2.29
CA ALA A 119 -4.01 -3.22 -2.11
C ALA A 119 -4.61 -1.92 -1.57
N TRP A 120 -3.99 -1.38 -0.52
CA TRP A 120 -4.04 0.04 -0.20
C TRP A 120 -2.78 0.73 -0.73
N ARG A 121 -2.92 1.91 -1.32
CA ARG A 121 -1.84 2.69 -1.93
C ARG A 121 -1.93 4.15 -1.53
N ASP A 122 -0.79 4.77 -1.30
CA ASP A 122 -0.71 6.18 -0.95
C ASP A 122 -0.85 7.08 -2.19
N SER A 123 -1.96 7.82 -2.29
CA SER A 123 -2.12 8.85 -3.33
C SER A 123 -1.21 10.05 -3.15
N LYS A 124 -0.57 10.22 -1.97
CA LYS A 124 0.25 11.38 -1.57
C LYS A 124 -0.53 12.70 -1.50
N ILE A 125 -1.85 12.67 -1.66
CA ILE A 125 -2.69 13.87 -1.65
C ILE A 125 -3.72 13.78 -0.54
N VAL A 126 -3.94 14.91 0.13
CA VAL A 126 -5.09 15.09 1.00
C VAL A 126 -6.34 15.23 0.13
N GLN A 127 -6.97 14.09 -0.17
CA GLN A 127 -8.17 14.03 -1.01
C GLN A 127 -9.44 14.31 -0.19
N ASN A 128 -10.20 15.33 -0.59
CA ASN A 128 -11.56 15.55 -0.11
C ASN A 128 -12.56 14.62 -0.81
N SER A 129 -13.80 14.55 -0.33
CA SER A 129 -14.86 13.83 -1.06
C SER A 129 -14.99 14.34 -2.50
N PHE A 130 -15.12 13.43 -3.46
CA PHE A 130 -15.34 13.74 -4.87
C PHE A 130 -16.56 12.97 -5.41
N PRO A 131 -17.28 13.48 -6.41
CA PRO A 131 -18.38 12.75 -7.03
C PRO A 131 -17.86 11.54 -7.81
N CYS A 132 -18.54 10.39 -7.75
CA CYS A 132 -18.09 9.16 -8.44
C CYS A 132 -17.93 9.31 -9.97
N ARG A 133 -18.52 10.34 -10.59
CA ARG A 133 -18.40 10.61 -12.03
C ARG A 133 -17.14 11.37 -12.41
N ASN A 134 -16.50 12.05 -11.46
CA ASN A 134 -15.28 12.82 -11.67
C ASN A 134 -14.14 12.16 -10.91
N LEU A 135 -13.21 11.56 -11.64
CA LEU A 135 -12.04 10.95 -11.04
C LEU A 135 -11.15 12.04 -10.42
N PRO A 136 -10.55 11.77 -9.26
CA PRO A 136 -9.61 12.70 -8.65
C PRO A 136 -8.34 12.78 -9.49
N LEU A 137 -7.61 13.89 -9.37
CA LEU A 137 -6.47 14.16 -10.27
C LEU A 137 -5.28 13.20 -10.09
N TRP A 138 -5.17 12.53 -8.94
CA TRP A 138 -4.15 11.51 -8.71
C TRP A 138 -4.50 10.16 -9.33
N PHE A 139 -5.75 9.96 -9.77
CA PHE A 139 -6.18 8.71 -10.38
C PHE A 139 -5.89 8.72 -11.89
N PRO A 140 -5.36 7.62 -12.45
CA PRO A 140 -4.98 6.37 -11.78
C PRO A 140 -3.60 6.45 -11.11
N LEU A 141 -3.42 5.73 -10.00
CA LEU A 141 -2.10 5.42 -9.47
C LEU A 141 -1.47 4.34 -10.36
N GLY A 142 -0.52 4.72 -11.21
CA GLY A 142 0.33 3.76 -11.93
C GLY A 142 1.33 3.09 -10.99
N GLU A 143 2.18 2.22 -11.52
CA GLU A 143 3.24 1.58 -10.76
C GLU A 143 4.51 1.41 -11.60
N GLU A 144 5.64 1.15 -10.95
CA GLU A 144 6.91 0.97 -11.65
C GLU A 144 7.06 -0.41 -12.29
N GLY A 145 6.45 -1.46 -11.71
CA GLY A 145 6.57 -2.77 -12.31
C GLY A 145 5.82 -3.90 -11.64
N ILE A 146 5.43 -4.87 -12.46
CA ILE A 146 4.88 -6.15 -12.03
C ILE A 146 5.63 -7.25 -12.78
N VAL A 147 6.13 -8.24 -12.04
CA VAL A 147 6.72 -9.45 -12.61
C VAL A 147 5.95 -10.66 -12.07
N ILE A 148 5.54 -11.53 -12.98
CA ILE A 148 4.80 -12.75 -12.70
C ILE A 148 5.78 -13.90 -12.81
N PHE A 149 5.82 -14.76 -11.81
CA PHE A 149 6.64 -15.95 -11.80
C PHE A 149 5.74 -17.17 -11.74
N ASP A 150 6.08 -18.22 -12.46
CA ASP A 150 5.53 -19.55 -12.19
C ASP A 150 6.18 -20.17 -10.94
N GLU A 151 5.74 -21.38 -10.57
CA GLU A 151 6.31 -22.13 -9.45
C GLU A 151 7.77 -22.61 -9.69
N GLN A 152 8.33 -22.41 -10.89
CA GLN A 152 9.74 -22.66 -11.23
C GLN A 152 10.55 -21.37 -11.35
N GLU A 153 9.98 -20.22 -10.97
CA GLU A 153 10.59 -18.89 -11.04
C GLU A 153 10.93 -18.42 -12.46
N HIS A 154 10.23 -18.89 -13.48
CA HIS A 154 10.34 -18.30 -14.82
C HIS A 154 9.59 -16.95 -14.85
N PRO A 155 10.28 -15.82 -15.14
CA PRO A 155 9.65 -14.52 -15.13
C PRO A 155 8.86 -14.26 -16.42
N GLN A 156 7.70 -13.64 -16.25
CA GLN A 156 6.88 -13.02 -17.27
C GLN A 156 6.56 -11.60 -16.82
N VAL A 157 6.81 -10.62 -17.68
CA VAL A 157 6.31 -9.26 -17.47
C VAL A 157 4.92 -9.21 -18.07
N ALA A 158 3.92 -8.76 -17.31
CA ALA A 158 2.54 -8.72 -17.78
C ALA A 158 2.43 -7.88 -19.06
N GLN A 159 1.98 -8.50 -20.16
CA GLN A 159 1.74 -7.84 -21.45
C GLN A 159 0.23 -7.81 -21.74
N THR A 160 -0.27 -6.68 -22.24
CA THR A 160 -1.70 -6.46 -22.53
C THR A 160 -1.94 -6.30 -24.03
N PHE A 161 -1.88 -7.35 -24.86
CA PHE A 161 -2.28 -7.19 -26.27
C PHE A 161 -3.06 -8.36 -26.90
N PRO A 162 -4.29 -8.11 -27.41
CA PRO A 162 -5.07 -9.10 -28.15
C PRO A 162 -4.94 -9.02 -29.68
N VAL A 163 -4.12 -8.14 -30.28
CA VAL A 163 -3.99 -7.99 -31.76
C VAL A 163 -2.61 -7.56 -32.25
N SER A 164 -2.30 -7.87 -33.52
CA SER A 164 -1.08 -7.48 -34.24
C SER A 164 -1.38 -6.45 -35.36
N PRO A 165 -0.54 -5.42 -35.59
CA PRO A 165 0.74 -5.15 -34.92
C PRO A 165 0.56 -4.54 -33.53
N GLN A 166 1.51 -4.85 -32.64
CA GLN A 166 1.52 -4.44 -31.23
C GLN A 166 1.52 -2.89 -31.11
N PRO A 167 0.47 -2.27 -30.55
CA PRO A 167 0.49 -0.86 -30.15
C PRO A 167 1.59 -0.61 -29.09
N GLN A 168 2.04 0.64 -28.93
CA GLN A 168 2.87 1.00 -27.77
C GLN A 168 2.11 0.64 -26.48
N GLN A 169 2.80 -0.06 -25.58
CA GLN A 169 2.33 -0.56 -24.29
C GLN A 169 1.62 0.55 -23.48
N GLU A 170 0.28 0.56 -23.46
CA GLU A 170 -0.44 1.18 -22.35
C GLU A 170 -0.20 0.25 -21.16
N GLY A 171 0.55 0.72 -20.17
CA GLY A 171 0.93 -0.08 -19.02
C GLY A 171 -0.29 -0.73 -18.36
N LEU A 172 -0.14 -1.98 -17.90
CA LEU A 172 -1.09 -2.57 -16.98
C LEU A 172 -1.09 -1.70 -15.72
N ILE A 173 -2.27 -1.32 -15.23
CA ILE A 173 -2.46 -0.64 -13.95
C ILE A 173 -3.55 -1.42 -13.20
N PRO A 174 -3.21 -2.55 -12.55
CA PRO A 174 -4.16 -3.38 -11.82
C PRO A 174 -4.64 -2.70 -10.54
N PHE A 175 -3.91 -1.66 -10.11
CA PHE A 175 -4.10 -1.02 -8.82
C PHE A 175 -4.29 0.51 -8.89
N PRO A 176 -5.23 1.05 -9.70
CA PRO A 176 -5.31 2.48 -9.96
C PRO A 176 -5.89 3.32 -8.80
N ALA A 177 -6.63 2.71 -7.87
CA ALA A 177 -7.24 3.38 -6.73
C ALA A 177 -6.39 3.27 -5.45
N GLU A 178 -6.63 4.16 -4.48
CA GLU A 178 -6.01 4.06 -3.14
C GLU A 178 -6.39 2.79 -2.41
N ALA A 179 -7.54 2.19 -2.68
CA ALA A 179 -7.93 0.91 -2.11
C ALA A 179 -8.71 0.12 -3.17
N GLN A 180 -8.24 -1.08 -3.50
CA GLN A 180 -8.98 -1.98 -4.38
C GLN A 180 -8.72 -3.44 -4.10
N ARG A 181 -9.59 -4.27 -4.68
CA ARG A 181 -9.45 -5.72 -4.79
C ARG A 181 -9.39 -6.06 -6.27
N THR A 182 -8.32 -6.71 -6.70
CA THR A 182 -8.09 -7.09 -8.09
C THR A 182 -7.97 -8.62 -8.19
N LEU A 183 -8.75 -9.23 -9.09
CA LEU A 183 -8.69 -10.66 -9.34
C LEU A 183 -7.46 -11.01 -10.18
N VAL A 184 -6.59 -11.86 -9.66
CA VAL A 184 -5.43 -12.39 -10.39
C VAL A 184 -5.93 -13.35 -11.47
N GLY A 185 -5.46 -13.17 -12.71
CA GLY A 185 -5.98 -13.89 -13.88
C GLY A 185 -7.25 -13.27 -14.48
N GLY A 186 -7.74 -12.16 -13.90
CA GLY A 186 -8.82 -11.34 -14.46
C GLY A 186 -8.32 -10.39 -15.56
N GLU A 187 -9.24 -9.56 -16.07
CA GLU A 187 -8.93 -8.58 -17.12
C GLU A 187 -7.95 -7.48 -16.66
N ASP A 188 -8.07 -7.06 -15.40
CA ASP A 188 -7.23 -6.01 -14.81
C ASP A 188 -5.84 -6.51 -14.36
N LEU A 189 -5.67 -7.82 -14.16
CA LEU A 189 -4.40 -8.45 -13.76
C LEU A 189 -4.25 -9.83 -14.41
N PRO A 190 -4.03 -9.90 -15.74
CA PRO A 190 -3.88 -11.17 -16.43
C PRO A 190 -2.58 -11.84 -16.01
N VAL A 191 -2.64 -13.15 -15.77
CA VAL A 191 -1.45 -13.99 -15.53
C VAL A 191 -1.45 -15.18 -16.49
N PRO A 192 -0.28 -15.62 -16.98
CA PRO A 192 -0.19 -16.73 -17.94
C PRO A 192 -0.18 -18.11 -17.27
N TYR A 193 -0.20 -18.16 -15.93
CA TYR A 193 -0.07 -19.39 -15.14
C TYR A 193 -1.26 -19.54 -14.18
N ASP A 194 -1.58 -20.78 -13.82
CA ASP A 194 -2.58 -21.06 -12.78
C ASP A 194 -1.99 -20.96 -11.37
N PHE A 195 -0.68 -21.12 -11.21
CA PHE A 195 0.02 -21.13 -9.92
C PHE A 195 1.35 -20.40 -10.05
N GLY A 196 1.71 -19.64 -9.02
CA GLY A 196 2.98 -18.91 -8.98
C GLY A 196 2.98 -17.78 -7.96
N TRP A 197 3.80 -16.76 -8.23
CA TRP A 197 3.87 -15.58 -7.39
C TRP A 197 4.07 -14.29 -8.19
N LEU A 198 3.71 -13.17 -7.59
CA LEU A 198 3.81 -11.83 -8.14
C LEU A 198 4.85 -11.05 -7.35
N TYR A 199 5.77 -10.43 -8.07
CA TYR A 199 6.55 -9.29 -7.59
C TYR A 199 5.83 -8.00 -7.98
N LEU A 200 5.52 -7.17 -7.00
CA LEU A 200 4.80 -5.91 -7.16
C LEU A 200 5.70 -4.77 -6.71
N ASN A 201 6.14 -3.92 -7.63
CA ASN A 201 6.76 -2.64 -7.31
C ASN A 201 5.72 -1.55 -7.47
N LEU A 202 5.13 -1.12 -6.35
CA LEU A 202 4.03 -0.16 -6.32
C LEU A 202 4.49 1.30 -6.21
N ASN A 203 5.79 1.56 -6.35
CA ASN A 203 6.31 2.92 -6.48
C ASN A 203 5.66 3.65 -7.65
N THR A 204 5.45 4.94 -7.49
CA THR A 204 4.76 5.77 -8.48
C THR A 204 5.01 7.25 -8.24
N THR A 205 5.12 8.02 -9.33
CA THR A 205 5.19 9.48 -9.23
C THR A 205 3.82 10.08 -9.46
N VAL A 206 3.30 10.79 -8.45
CA VAL A 206 1.99 11.45 -8.53
C VAL A 206 2.22 12.90 -9.00
N GLY A 207 2.13 13.11 -10.31
CA GLY A 207 2.54 14.35 -11.00
C GLY A 207 1.60 15.56 -10.90
N VAL A 208 0.87 15.73 -9.79
CA VAL A 208 -0.18 16.75 -9.67
C VAL A 208 0.30 18.01 -8.94
N PRO A 209 -0.07 19.21 -9.41
CA PRO A 209 0.19 20.46 -8.69
C PRO A 209 -0.62 20.55 -7.38
N PRO A 210 -0.08 21.21 -6.33
CA PRO A 210 1.24 21.87 -6.27
C PRO A 210 2.39 20.88 -5.99
N ALA A 211 3.62 21.22 -6.38
CA ALA A 211 4.81 20.36 -6.28
C ALA A 211 5.18 19.80 -4.88
N ASN A 212 4.47 20.18 -3.82
CA ASN A 212 4.72 19.77 -2.43
C ASN A 212 3.88 18.57 -1.99
N VAL A 213 3.11 17.94 -2.89
CA VAL A 213 2.32 16.74 -2.52
C VAL A 213 3.16 15.48 -2.38
N SER A 214 4.34 15.41 -2.96
CA SER A 214 5.20 14.22 -2.80
C SER A 214 6.26 14.44 -1.71
N PRO A 215 6.73 13.37 -1.05
CA PRO A 215 7.83 13.46 -0.10
C PRO A 215 9.08 14.01 -0.81
N PRO A 216 9.73 15.04 -0.25
CA PRO A 216 10.93 15.63 -0.86
C PRO A 216 12.11 14.67 -1.00
N GLU A 217 12.26 13.73 -0.07
CA GLU A 217 13.34 12.73 -0.07
C GLU A 217 13.31 11.83 -1.31
N ASP A 218 12.15 11.24 -1.60
CA ASP A 218 11.94 10.41 -2.77
C ASP A 218 10.50 10.59 -3.30
N PRO A 219 10.31 11.42 -4.35
CA PRO A 219 8.99 11.64 -4.92
C PRO A 219 8.37 10.41 -5.61
N ALA A 220 9.17 9.43 -6.01
CA ALA A 220 8.72 8.22 -6.70
C ALA A 220 8.36 7.10 -5.71
N ALA A 221 9.00 7.06 -4.53
CA ALA A 221 8.64 6.13 -3.46
C ALA A 221 7.13 6.20 -3.19
N ALA A 222 6.43 5.09 -3.06
CA ALA A 222 5.00 5.10 -2.71
C ALA A 222 4.67 3.93 -1.80
N GLN A 223 4.43 4.25 -0.53
CA GLN A 223 4.03 3.25 0.45
C GLN A 223 2.69 2.61 0.07
N ALA A 224 2.57 1.34 0.39
CA ALA A 224 1.36 0.56 0.16
C ALA A 224 1.21 -0.50 1.25
N TRP A 225 0.07 -1.18 1.21
CA TRP A 225 -0.18 -2.37 1.99
C TRP A 225 -0.92 -3.37 1.11
N VAL A 226 -0.38 -4.58 1.01
CA VAL A 226 -0.90 -5.61 0.11
C VAL A 226 -1.25 -6.85 0.91
N THR A 227 -2.46 -7.34 0.69
CA THR A 227 -2.92 -8.64 1.19
C THR A 227 -3.41 -9.48 0.04
N THR A 228 -3.39 -10.79 0.24
CA THR A 228 -3.86 -11.76 -0.72
C THR A 228 -4.95 -12.60 -0.09
N GLU A 229 -6.03 -12.77 -0.83
CA GLU A 229 -7.15 -13.61 -0.46
C GLU A 229 -7.32 -14.70 -1.54
N MET A 230 -7.27 -15.94 -1.11
CA MET A 230 -7.57 -17.10 -1.95
C MET A 230 -8.88 -17.68 -1.48
N ASP A 231 -9.81 -17.94 -2.40
CA ASP A 231 -11.11 -18.47 -2.03
C ASP A 231 -11.59 -19.63 -2.89
N ALA A 232 -12.40 -20.46 -2.24
CA ALA A 232 -13.25 -21.45 -2.86
C ALA A 232 -14.68 -21.07 -2.51
N ASN A 233 -15.37 -20.43 -3.44
CA ASN A 233 -16.72 -19.87 -3.23
C ASN A 233 -17.65 -20.84 -2.49
N GLY A 234 -18.16 -20.39 -1.33
CA GLY A 234 -19.07 -21.17 -0.47
C GLY A 234 -18.43 -22.29 0.35
N ARG A 235 -17.10 -22.39 0.39
CA ARG A 235 -16.36 -23.41 1.16
C ARG A 235 -15.38 -22.81 2.16
N PHE A 236 -14.35 -22.11 1.69
CA PHE A 236 -13.27 -21.57 2.54
C PHE A 236 -12.49 -20.43 1.87
N SER A 237 -11.98 -19.53 2.71
CA SER A 237 -11.09 -18.39 2.41
C SER A 237 -9.79 -18.61 3.13
N VAL A 238 -8.71 -18.13 2.53
CA VAL A 238 -7.47 -17.87 3.24
C VAL A 238 -6.97 -16.49 2.84
N GLY A 239 -6.87 -15.60 3.83
CA GLY A 239 -6.27 -14.29 3.70
C GLY A 239 -4.89 -14.26 4.37
N PHE A 240 -3.90 -13.65 3.74
CA PHE A 240 -2.59 -13.40 4.35
C PHE A 240 -1.96 -12.13 3.78
N GLU A 241 -0.96 -11.60 4.49
CA GLU A 241 -0.22 -10.41 4.04
C GLU A 241 0.83 -10.80 2.99
N ALA A 242 1.00 -9.96 1.97
CA ALA A 242 2.12 -10.09 1.05
C ALA A 242 3.44 -9.84 1.79
N VAL A 243 4.51 -10.51 1.34
CA VAL A 243 5.84 -10.30 1.90
C VAL A 243 6.34 -8.93 1.48
N ARG A 244 6.63 -8.07 2.46
CA ARG A 244 7.28 -6.77 2.26
C ARG A 244 8.74 -6.99 1.89
N LEU A 245 9.20 -6.39 0.79
CA LEU A 245 10.58 -6.57 0.29
C LEU A 245 11.48 -5.36 0.59
N ASP A 246 10.88 -4.24 0.98
CA ASP A 246 11.57 -3.01 1.34
C ASP A 246 10.75 -2.17 2.34
N SER A 247 11.15 -0.91 2.52
CA SER A 247 10.40 0.14 3.22
C SER A 247 10.51 1.45 2.45
N ALA A 248 9.51 2.32 2.49
CA ALA A 248 9.62 3.64 1.84
C ALA A 248 10.72 4.53 2.45
N CYS A 249 11.27 4.19 3.62
CA CYS A 249 12.50 4.82 4.15
C CYS A 249 13.71 4.62 3.22
N SER A 250 13.68 3.56 2.40
CA SER A 250 14.71 3.25 1.41
C SER A 250 14.06 2.44 0.30
N ALA A 251 13.20 3.11 -0.47
CA ALA A 251 12.42 2.47 -1.54
C ALA A 251 13.34 1.87 -2.60
N LEU A 252 13.02 0.66 -3.05
CA LEU A 252 13.71 0.03 -4.17
C LEU A 252 12.97 0.33 -5.48
N HIS A 253 13.64 1.01 -6.39
CA HIS A 253 13.09 1.35 -7.70
C HIS A 253 13.52 0.34 -8.76
N PHE A 254 12.55 -0.16 -9.52
CA PHE A 254 12.78 -1.14 -10.58
C PHE A 254 11.64 -1.11 -11.60
N VAL A 255 11.99 -0.85 -12.85
CA VAL A 255 11.08 -0.96 -13.99
C VAL A 255 11.51 -2.18 -14.82
N PRO A 256 10.71 -3.25 -14.87
CA PRO A 256 11.01 -4.41 -15.69
C PRO A 256 10.97 -4.02 -17.17
N SER A 257 12.07 -4.25 -17.88
CA SER A 257 12.08 -4.21 -19.34
C SER A 257 11.63 -5.55 -19.90
N ALA A 258 10.82 -5.54 -20.96
CA ALA A 258 10.61 -6.74 -21.76
C ALA A 258 11.98 -7.23 -22.28
N PRO A 259 12.24 -8.55 -22.30
CA PRO A 259 13.45 -9.11 -22.89
C PRO A 259 13.58 -8.80 -24.39
#